data_AF-A0A965FFC6-F1
#
_entry.id   AF-A0A965FFC6-F1
#
_cell.length_a   1.000
_cell.length_b   1.000
_cell.length_c   1.000
_cell.angle_alpha   90.00
_cell.angle_beta   90.00
_cell.angle_gamma   90.00
#
_symmetry.space_group_name_H-M   'P 1'
#
loop_
_entity.id
_entity.type
_entity.pdbx_description
1 polymer ?
#
loop_
_entity_poly.entity_id
_entity_poly.type
_entity_poly.pdbx_seq_one_letter_code
_entity_poly.pdbx_strand_id
1 'polypeptide(L)'
;MADDRPFREWTLEQLAEHAAQHKTDRVLLSQLMIETERRPGARAKLMARRIENYLSAILTKLPSKGAPPEEMRRYLAIAAEEIAVLRKRLADAEAELKQLKETPADGSQHARVYLAPNAPLWLIVEARRAFRRRYHPDKQTDPAKRQNAEEIFKRAEAVFATIEGKEEE
;
A
#
# COMPACT_ATOMS: atom_id res chain seq x y z
N MET A 1 24.56 5.20 -32.48
CA MET A 1 24.95 6.34 -31.63
C MET A 1 23.99 6.35 -30.47
N ALA A 2 24.47 6.05 -29.26
CA ALA A 2 23.63 6.05 -28.07
C ALA A 2 23.24 7.50 -27.78
N ASP A 3 21.94 7.74 -27.77
CA ASP A 3 21.38 9.05 -27.52
C ASP A 3 21.60 9.36 -26.02
N ASP A 4 22.65 10.11 -25.69
CA ASP A 4 23.08 10.49 -24.32
C ASP A 4 22.05 11.37 -23.58
N ARG A 5 20.85 11.51 -24.14
CA ARG A 5 19.75 12.26 -23.56
C ARG A 5 19.12 11.46 -22.42
N PRO A 6 18.92 12.05 -21.23
CA PRO A 6 18.31 11.35 -20.11
C PRO A 6 16.87 10.91 -20.45
N PHE A 7 16.45 9.74 -19.96
CA PHE A 7 15.14 9.14 -20.25
C PHE A 7 13.93 10.05 -19.95
N ARG A 8 14.09 11.02 -19.04
CA ARG A 8 13.09 12.03 -18.74
C ARG A 8 12.69 12.87 -19.97
N GLU A 9 13.60 13.03 -20.93
CA GLU A 9 13.42 13.84 -22.15
C GLU A 9 12.86 13.03 -23.33
N TRP A 10 12.74 11.71 -23.17
CA TRP A 10 12.24 10.82 -24.23
C TRP A 10 10.72 10.79 -24.27
N THR A 11 10.12 10.56 -25.43
CA THR A 11 8.67 10.33 -25.55
C THR A 11 8.29 8.96 -24.98
N LEU A 12 7.01 8.75 -24.67
CA LEU A 12 6.52 7.43 -24.24
C LEU A 12 6.78 6.35 -25.30
N GLU A 13 6.74 6.72 -26.59
CA GLU A 13 7.00 5.80 -27.70
C GLU A 13 8.47 5.39 -27.74
N GLN A 14 9.40 6.32 -27.57
CA GLN A 14 10.84 6.04 -27.51
C GLN A 14 11.19 5.16 -26.32
N LEU A 15 10.65 5.45 -25.14
CA LEU A 15 10.83 4.61 -23.97
C LEU A 15 10.27 3.19 -24.20
N ALA A 16 9.12 3.07 -24.88
CA ALA A 16 8.48 1.78 -25.13
C ALA A 16 9.25 0.95 -26.16
N GLU A 17 9.77 1.59 -27.20
CA GLU A 17 10.62 0.98 -28.20
C GLU A 17 11.92 0.45 -27.56
N HIS A 18 12.55 1.26 -26.71
CA HIS A 18 13.76 0.87 -26.01
C HIS A 18 13.52 -0.27 -25.02
N ALA A 19 12.41 -0.25 -24.27
CA ALA A 19 12.00 -1.38 -23.43
C ALA A 19 11.77 -2.67 -24.25
N ALA A 20 11.22 -2.56 -25.47
CA ALA A 20 10.97 -3.70 -26.34
C ALA A 20 12.25 -4.26 -26.98
N GLN A 21 13.27 -3.43 -27.19
CA GLN A 21 14.59 -3.87 -27.68
C GLN A 21 15.41 -4.56 -26.58
N HIS A 22 15.21 -4.16 -25.31
CA HIS A 22 16.01 -4.62 -24.17
C HIS A 22 15.19 -5.42 -23.14
N LYS A 23 14.37 -6.38 -23.61
CA LYS A 23 13.45 -7.19 -22.77
C LYS A 23 14.11 -8.02 -21.67
N THR A 24 15.42 -8.21 -21.71
CA THR A 24 16.19 -9.01 -20.75
C THR A 24 17.08 -8.17 -19.84
N ASP A 25 17.18 -6.86 -20.09
CA ASP A 25 18.00 -5.96 -19.29
C ASP A 25 17.19 -5.42 -18.11
N ARG A 26 17.34 -6.07 -16.96
CA ARG A 26 16.61 -5.72 -15.73
C ARG A 26 16.90 -4.29 -15.28
N VAL A 27 18.16 -3.85 -15.37
CA VAL A 27 18.58 -2.55 -14.85
C VAL A 27 17.94 -1.44 -15.69
N LEU A 28 18.04 -1.57 -17.01
CA LEU A 28 17.43 -0.64 -17.95
C LEU A 28 15.91 -0.62 -17.81
N LEU A 29 15.25 -1.78 -17.78
CA LEU A 29 13.79 -1.86 -17.62
C LEU A 29 13.31 -1.23 -16.31
N SER A 30 14.09 -1.35 -15.23
CA SER A 30 13.76 -0.72 -13.94
C SER A 30 13.88 0.80 -14.00
N GLN A 31 14.89 1.34 -14.70
CA GLN A 31 15.04 2.78 -14.94
C GLN A 31 13.89 3.32 -15.80
N LEU A 32 13.54 2.61 -16.88
CA LEU A 32 12.42 2.97 -17.74
C LEU A 32 11.08 2.92 -16.98
N MET A 33 10.88 1.96 -16.07
CA MET A 33 9.68 1.87 -15.23
C MET A 33 9.49 3.14 -14.41
N ILE A 34 10.53 3.58 -13.68
CA ILE A 34 10.48 4.77 -12.83
C ILE A 34 10.07 6.01 -13.64
N GLU A 35 10.64 6.18 -14.83
CA GLU A 35 10.31 7.31 -15.69
C GLU A 35 8.91 7.22 -16.32
N THR A 36 8.38 6.01 -16.48
CA THR A 36 7.02 5.79 -17.00
C THR A 36 5.97 6.04 -15.93
N GLU A 37 6.21 5.63 -14.68
CA GLU A 37 5.28 5.83 -13.55
C GLU A 37 5.12 7.30 -13.16
N ARG A 38 6.16 8.13 -13.38
CA ARG A 38 6.11 9.58 -13.17
C ARG A 38 5.18 10.31 -14.14
N ARG A 39 4.75 9.66 -15.23
CA ARG A 39 3.95 10.29 -16.29
C ARG A 39 2.46 10.01 -16.10
N PRO A 40 1.59 11.02 -16.17
CA PRO A 40 0.15 10.82 -16.07
C PRO A 40 -0.44 10.24 -17.37
N GLY A 41 -1.56 9.52 -17.24
CA GLY A 41 -2.40 9.11 -18.37
C GLY A 41 -2.44 7.61 -18.66
N ALA A 42 -3.46 7.20 -19.41
CA ALA A 42 -3.74 5.78 -19.70
C ALA A 42 -2.62 5.10 -20.51
N ARG A 43 -1.98 5.82 -21.42
CA ARG A 43 -0.86 5.30 -22.23
C ARG A 43 0.37 4.98 -21.37
N ALA A 44 0.71 5.85 -20.42
CA ALA A 44 1.80 5.61 -19.47
C ALA A 44 1.52 4.39 -18.60
N LYS A 45 0.29 4.24 -18.07
CA LYS A 45 -0.10 3.03 -17.31
C LYS A 45 0.02 1.74 -18.10
N LEU A 46 -0.43 1.74 -19.36
CA LEU A 46 -0.36 0.57 -20.23
C LEU A 46 1.10 0.18 -20.53
N MET A 47 1.96 1.18 -20.70
CA MET A 47 3.39 0.97 -20.89
C MET A 47 4.07 0.46 -19.61
N ALA A 48 3.80 1.05 -18.45
CA ALA A 48 4.32 0.59 -17.17
C ALA A 48 3.98 -0.89 -16.95
N ARG A 49 2.71 -1.27 -17.19
CA ARG A 49 2.27 -2.67 -17.13
C ARG A 49 3.01 -3.59 -18.12
N ARG A 50 3.39 -3.08 -19.30
CA ARG A 50 4.18 -3.85 -20.27
C ARG A 50 5.62 -4.06 -19.81
N ILE A 51 6.25 -3.03 -19.25
CA ILE A 51 7.60 -3.13 -18.64
C ILE A 51 7.56 -4.09 -17.45
N GLU A 52 6.50 -4.04 -16.65
CA GLU A 52 6.28 -4.92 -15.50
C GLU A 52 6.18 -6.39 -15.94
N ASN A 53 5.52 -6.65 -17.07
CA ASN A 53 5.47 -7.98 -17.65
C ASN A 53 6.86 -8.46 -18.13
N TYR A 54 7.71 -7.58 -18.68
CA TYR A 54 9.08 -7.95 -19.05
C TYR A 54 9.93 -8.26 -17.82
N LEU A 55 9.85 -7.43 -16.77
CA LEU A 55 10.51 -7.66 -15.50
C LEU A 55 10.05 -8.98 -14.87
N SER A 56 8.74 -9.21 -14.81
CA SER A 56 8.16 -10.47 -14.33
C SER A 56 8.64 -11.67 -15.16
N ALA A 57 8.71 -11.53 -16.50
CA ALA A 57 9.16 -12.60 -17.38
C ALA A 57 10.63 -12.99 -17.13
N ILE A 58 11.50 -12.00 -16.86
CA ILE A 58 12.90 -12.24 -16.47
C ILE A 58 12.94 -13.06 -15.17
N LEU A 59 12.09 -12.72 -14.21
CA LEU A 59 12.02 -13.40 -12.91
C LEU A 59 11.44 -14.82 -13.00
N THR A 60 10.50 -15.05 -13.92
CA THR A 60 9.90 -16.38 -14.11
C THR A 60 10.72 -17.34 -14.96
N LYS A 61 11.78 -16.89 -15.63
CA LYS A 61 12.74 -17.79 -16.27
C LYS A 61 13.57 -18.49 -15.20
N LEU A 62 12.97 -19.50 -14.58
CA LEU A 62 13.71 -20.47 -13.80
C LEU A 62 14.79 -21.08 -14.69
N PRO A 63 16.04 -21.22 -14.19
CA PRO A 63 17.02 -22.05 -14.86
C PRO A 63 16.43 -23.44 -15.12
N SER A 64 16.63 -23.95 -16.34
CA SER A 64 16.08 -25.25 -16.74
C SER A 64 16.68 -26.38 -15.87
N LYS A 65 15.96 -27.50 -15.79
CA LYS A 65 16.44 -28.70 -15.08
C LYS A 65 17.71 -29.21 -15.81
N GLY A 66 18.89 -28.81 -15.33
CA GLY A 66 20.19 -29.06 -15.97
C GLY A 66 21.07 -27.82 -16.18
N ALA A 67 20.62 -26.62 -15.79
CA ALA A 67 21.44 -25.41 -15.87
C ALA A 67 22.74 -25.53 -15.05
N PRO A 68 23.84 -24.90 -15.50
CA PRO A 68 25.09 -24.86 -14.76
C PRO A 68 24.89 -24.37 -13.32
N PRO A 69 25.58 -24.95 -12.31
CA PRO A 69 25.44 -24.56 -10.91
C PRO A 69 25.67 -23.07 -10.66
N GLU A 70 26.52 -22.42 -11.44
CA GLU A 70 26.77 -20.97 -11.34
C GLU A 70 25.57 -20.13 -11.75
N GLU A 71 24.85 -20.54 -12.79
CA GLU A 71 23.64 -19.85 -13.27
C GLU A 71 22.52 -19.96 -12.23
N MET A 72 22.36 -21.14 -11.64
CA MET A 72 21.43 -21.36 -10.52
C MET A 72 21.80 -20.50 -9.31
N ARG A 73 23.08 -20.40 -8.93
CA ARG A 73 23.54 -19.55 -7.82
C ARG A 73 23.28 -18.07 -8.07
N ARG A 74 23.52 -17.58 -9.29
CA ARG A 74 23.23 -16.19 -9.68
C ARG A 74 21.74 -15.90 -9.59
N TYR A 75 20.91 -16.79 -10.11
CA TYR A 75 19.46 -16.67 -10.04
C TYR A 75 18.97 -16.61 -8.58
N LEU A 76 19.46 -17.51 -7.72
CA LEU A 76 19.11 -17.52 -6.29
C LEU A 76 19.55 -16.25 -5.56
N ALA A 77 20.72 -15.70 -5.89
CA ALA A 77 21.19 -14.44 -5.30
C ALA A 77 20.29 -13.26 -5.68
N ILE A 78 19.92 -13.16 -6.96
CA ILE A 78 19.00 -12.14 -7.47
C ILE A 78 17.62 -12.27 -6.81
N ALA A 79 17.10 -13.49 -6.71
CA ALA A 79 15.81 -13.74 -6.06
C ALA A 79 15.85 -13.39 -4.56
N ALA A 80 16.94 -13.69 -3.86
CA ALA A 80 17.11 -13.36 -2.45
C ALA A 80 17.14 -11.84 -2.20
N GLU A 81 17.84 -11.08 -3.05
CA GLU A 81 17.88 -9.62 -2.98
C GLU A 81 16.48 -9.02 -3.20
N GLU A 82 15.73 -9.55 -4.16
CA GLU A 82 14.38 -9.09 -4.45
C GLU A 82 13.39 -9.38 -3.32
N ILE A 83 13.48 -10.57 -2.71
CA ILE A 83 12.72 -10.89 -1.50
C ILE A 83 13.04 -9.90 -0.38
N ALA A 84 14.31 -9.51 -0.21
CA ALA A 84 14.70 -8.52 0.78
C ALA A 84 14.08 -7.14 0.51
N VAL A 85 14.11 -6.68 -0.75
CA VAL A 85 13.48 -5.41 -1.16
C VAL A 85 11.97 -5.43 -0.94
N LEU A 86 11.29 -6.50 -1.34
CA LEU A 86 9.85 -6.64 -1.17
C LEU A 86 9.45 -6.68 0.30
N ARG A 87 10.20 -7.41 1.15
CA ARG A 87 9.99 -7.43 2.60
C ARG A 87 10.14 -6.05 3.22
N LYS A 88 11.15 -5.28 2.80
CA LYS A 88 11.33 -3.90 3.27
C LYS A 88 10.14 -3.01 2.88
N ARG A 89 9.73 -3.04 1.61
CA ARG A 89 8.57 -2.26 1.14
C ARG A 89 7.28 -2.62 1.88
N LEU A 90 7.09 -3.90 2.18
CA LEU A 90 5.95 -4.37 2.96
C LEU A 90 5.99 -3.81 4.38
N ALA A 91 7.14 -3.85 5.06
CA ALA A 91 7.32 -3.26 6.38
C ALA A 91 7.08 -1.74 6.39
N ASP A 92 7.60 -1.02 5.38
CA ASP A 92 7.40 0.42 5.24
C ASP A 92 5.91 0.75 5.04
N ALA A 93 5.21 0.01 4.17
CA ALA A 93 3.77 0.19 3.93
C ALA A 93 2.91 -0.17 5.15
N GLU A 94 3.29 -1.21 5.91
CA GLU A 94 2.63 -1.55 7.17
C GLU A 94 2.82 -0.45 8.22
N ALA A 95 4.02 0.14 8.30
CA ALA A 95 4.29 1.26 9.18
C ALA A 95 3.48 2.50 8.80
N GLU A 96 3.41 2.82 7.51
CA GLU A 96 2.59 3.93 6.98
C GLU A 96 1.10 3.72 7.28
N LEU A 97 0.57 2.51 7.04
CA LEU A 97 -0.81 2.16 7.39
C LEU A 97 -1.07 2.25 8.88
N LYS A 98 -0.10 1.87 9.72
CA LYS A 98 -0.21 2.00 11.18
C LYS A 98 -0.27 3.47 11.57
N GLN A 99 0.60 4.32 11.01
CA GLN A 99 0.59 5.76 11.25
C GLN A 99 -0.74 6.40 10.81
N LEU A 100 -1.28 6.03 9.64
CA LEU A 100 -2.58 6.52 9.15
C LEU A 100 -3.75 6.05 10.01
N LYS A 101 -3.69 4.84 10.60
CA LYS A 101 -4.71 4.35 11.54
C LYS A 101 -4.63 5.03 12.89
N GLU A 102 -3.42 5.35 13.35
CA GLU A 102 -3.20 6.00 14.65
C GLU A 102 -3.48 7.51 14.58
N THR A 103 -3.28 8.12 13.41
CA THR A 103 -3.43 9.56 13.16
C THR A 103 -4.70 9.82 12.35
N PRO A 104 -5.84 10.19 12.97
CA PRO A 104 -7.00 10.63 12.22
C PRO A 104 -6.64 11.87 11.37
N ALA A 105 -7.31 12.06 10.23
CA ALA A 105 -6.98 13.11 9.24
C ALA A 105 -6.97 14.55 9.80
N ASP A 106 -7.64 14.79 10.93
CA ASP A 106 -7.71 16.07 11.66
C ASP A 106 -7.01 16.01 13.05
N GLY A 107 -6.36 14.90 13.41
CA GLY A 107 -5.71 14.69 14.72
C GLY A 107 -6.65 14.59 15.94
N SER A 108 -7.95 14.88 15.77
CA SER A 108 -8.92 14.93 16.87
C SER A 108 -9.50 13.55 17.24
N GLN A 109 -9.76 13.34 18.53
CA GLN A 109 -10.45 12.14 19.03
C GLN A 109 -11.86 12.00 18.43
N HIS A 110 -12.51 13.13 18.12
CA HIS A 110 -13.84 13.21 17.49
C HIS A 110 -13.89 12.52 16.12
N ALA A 111 -12.84 12.67 15.30
CA ALA A 111 -12.78 12.04 13.99
C ALA A 111 -12.81 10.50 14.05
N ARG A 112 -12.32 9.89 15.14
CA ARG A 112 -12.36 8.43 15.35
C ARG A 112 -13.78 7.88 15.54
N VAL A 113 -14.72 8.74 15.92
CA VAL A 113 -16.15 8.42 16.06
C VAL A 113 -17.02 9.19 15.06
N TYR A 114 -16.41 9.67 13.97
CA TYR A 114 -17.10 10.40 12.89
C TYR A 114 -17.81 11.67 13.35
N LEU A 115 -17.27 12.34 14.37
CA LEU A 115 -17.74 13.63 14.86
C LEU A 115 -16.74 14.75 14.54
N ALA A 116 -17.24 15.98 14.42
CA ALA A 116 -16.42 17.17 14.36
C ALA A 116 -15.92 17.57 15.76
N PRO A 117 -14.77 18.25 15.90
CA PRO A 117 -14.25 18.69 17.20
C PRO A 117 -15.16 19.65 17.99
N ASN A 118 -16.08 20.31 17.31
CA ASN A 118 -17.06 21.24 17.89
C ASN A 118 -18.49 20.64 17.95
N ALA A 119 -18.60 19.31 17.88
CA ALA A 119 -19.88 18.62 17.98
C ALA A 119 -20.49 18.87 19.37
N PRO A 120 -21.75 19.31 19.47
CA PRO A 120 -22.37 19.58 20.77
C PRO A 120 -22.63 18.27 21.55
N LEU A 121 -22.61 18.35 22.88
CA LEU A 121 -22.82 17.21 23.79
C LEU A 121 -24.01 16.31 23.41
N TRP A 122 -25.16 16.88 23.08
CA TRP A 122 -26.35 16.10 22.71
C TRP A 122 -26.11 15.21 21.48
N LEU A 123 -25.29 15.67 20.53
CA LEU A 123 -24.94 14.92 19.32
C LEU A 123 -23.94 13.80 19.65
N ILE A 124 -23.00 14.04 20.56
CA ILE A 124 -22.05 13.03 21.05
C ILE A 124 -22.81 11.88 21.71
N VAL A 125 -23.76 12.19 22.59
CA VAL A 125 -24.60 11.21 23.28
C VAL A 125 -25.43 10.37 22.30
N GLU A 126 -26.08 11.01 21.31
CA GLU A 126 -26.88 10.29 20.32
C GLU A 126 -26.01 9.46 19.34
N ALA A 127 -24.84 9.96 18.95
CA ALA A 127 -23.89 9.20 18.15
C ALA A 127 -23.39 7.95 18.88
N ARG A 128 -23.08 8.07 20.18
CA ARG A 128 -22.73 6.93 21.04
C ARG A 128 -23.89 5.92 21.13
N ARG A 129 -25.12 6.39 21.31
CA ARG A 129 -26.32 5.53 21.37
C ARG A 129 -26.54 4.78 20.06
N ALA A 130 -26.41 5.46 18.92
CA ALA A 130 -26.51 4.86 17.60
C ALA A 130 -25.39 3.84 17.35
N PHE A 131 -24.16 4.15 17.76
CA PHE A 131 -23.01 3.26 17.67
C PHE A 131 -23.26 1.97 18.46
N ARG A 132 -23.68 2.08 19.73
CA ARG A 132 -24.04 0.93 20.57
C ARG A 132 -25.08 0.04 19.90
N ARG A 133 -26.14 0.64 19.36
CA ARG A 133 -27.20 -0.12 18.69
C ARG A 133 -26.67 -0.86 17.45
N ARG A 134 -25.76 -0.27 16.67
CA ARG A 134 -25.30 -0.85 15.40
C ARG A 134 -24.19 -1.88 15.57
N TYR A 135 -23.26 -1.64 16.48
CA TYR A 135 -21.99 -2.38 16.59
C TYR A 135 -21.82 -3.18 17.89
N HIS A 136 -22.90 -3.39 18.66
CA HIS A 136 -22.83 -4.21 19.88
C HIS A 136 -22.27 -5.61 19.59
N PRO A 137 -21.29 -6.12 20.37
CA PRO A 137 -20.67 -7.42 20.13
C PRO A 137 -21.65 -8.60 20.23
N ASP A 138 -22.76 -8.44 20.98
CA ASP A 138 -23.82 -9.48 21.05
C ASP A 138 -24.55 -9.71 19.73
N LYS A 139 -24.45 -8.78 18.77
CA LYS A 139 -25.01 -9.00 17.43
C LYS A 139 -24.18 -9.97 16.60
N GLN A 140 -22.99 -10.34 17.06
CA GLN A 140 -22.10 -11.24 16.34
C GLN A 140 -22.23 -12.68 16.84
N THR A 141 -22.65 -13.56 15.94
CA THR A 141 -22.86 -15.00 16.24
C THR A 141 -21.56 -15.81 16.19
N ASP A 142 -20.57 -15.36 15.42
CA ASP A 142 -19.27 -16.00 15.26
C ASP A 142 -18.30 -15.59 16.40
N PRO A 143 -17.77 -16.53 17.21
CA PRO A 143 -16.90 -16.23 18.34
C PRO A 143 -15.64 -15.42 17.99
N ALA A 144 -15.00 -15.71 16.85
CA ALA A 144 -13.76 -15.03 16.46
C ALA A 144 -14.04 -13.58 16.05
N LYS A 145 -15.16 -13.35 15.35
CA LYS A 145 -15.60 -12.00 14.98
C LYS A 145 -16.14 -11.24 16.18
N ARG A 146 -16.72 -11.91 17.17
CA ARG A 146 -17.22 -11.32 18.41
C ARG A 146 -16.10 -10.70 19.24
N GLN A 147 -14.96 -11.39 19.38
CA GLN A 147 -13.78 -10.85 20.08
C GLN A 147 -13.26 -9.58 19.41
N ASN A 148 -13.08 -9.61 18.08
CA ASN A 148 -12.67 -8.43 17.33
C ASN A 148 -13.68 -7.28 17.44
N ALA A 149 -14.98 -7.58 17.37
CA ALA A 149 -16.04 -6.59 17.55
C ALA A 149 -16.02 -5.98 18.96
N GLU A 150 -15.77 -6.78 19.99
CA GLU A 150 -15.66 -6.33 21.38
C GLU A 150 -14.48 -5.37 21.58
N GLU A 151 -13.31 -5.67 21.02
CA GLU A 151 -12.15 -4.77 21.09
C GLU A 151 -12.43 -3.43 20.40
N ILE A 152 -13.00 -3.47 19.19
CA ILE A 152 -13.36 -2.25 18.43
C ILE A 152 -14.40 -1.44 19.21
N PHE A 153 -15.40 -2.11 19.79
CA PHE A 153 -16.45 -1.49 20.59
C PHE A 153 -15.87 -0.79 21.83
N LYS A 154 -14.98 -1.45 22.59
CA LYS A 154 -14.31 -0.86 23.75
C LYS A 154 -13.48 0.36 23.39
N ARG A 155 -12.74 0.31 22.28
CA ARG A 155 -11.94 1.46 21.80
C ARG A 155 -12.83 2.65 21.45
N ALA A 156 -13.93 2.43 20.75
CA ALA A 156 -14.88 3.49 20.41
C ALA A 156 -15.57 4.08 21.65
N GLU A 157 -16.00 3.25 22.60
CA GLU A 157 -16.57 3.70 23.88
C GLU A 157 -15.60 4.54 24.70
N ALA A 158 -14.31 4.18 24.73
CA ALA A 158 -13.28 4.97 25.42
C ALA A 158 -13.09 6.34 24.77
N VAL A 159 -13.19 6.43 23.43
CA VAL A 159 -13.14 7.70 22.71
C VAL A 159 -14.34 8.58 23.07
N PHE A 160 -15.56 8.04 23.07
CA PHE A 160 -16.75 8.79 23.48
C PHE A 160 -16.63 9.31 24.92
N ALA A 161 -16.17 8.47 25.86
CA ALA A 161 -15.99 8.89 27.25
C ALA A 161 -14.94 10.01 27.41
N THR A 162 -13.86 9.96 26.62
CA THR A 162 -12.82 11.01 26.66
C THR A 162 -13.32 12.33 26.08
N ILE A 163 -14.22 12.28 25.09
CA ILE A 163 -14.82 13.48 24.49
C ILE A 163 -15.83 14.11 25.46
N GLU A 164 -16.74 13.32 26.03
CA GLU A 164 -17.73 13.79 27.01
C GLU A 164 -17.06 14.42 28.24
N GLY A 165 -16.02 13.78 28.79
CA GLY A 165 -15.33 14.30 29.98
C GLY A 165 -14.47 15.55 29.76
N LYS A 166 -14.19 15.94 28.51
CA LYS A 166 -13.46 17.19 28.18
C LYS A 166 -14.37 18.41 28.02
N GLU A 167 -15.68 18.22 27.87
CA GLU A 167 -16.64 19.33 27.86
C GLU A 167 -17.12 19.72 29.27
N GLU A 168 -16.78 18.93 30.30
CA GLU A 168 -17.12 19.18 31.71
C GLU A 168 -16.05 19.97 32.49
N GLU A 169 -14.87 20.24 31.90
CA GLU A 169 -13.79 21.10 32.44
C GLU A 169 -13.81 22.51 31.83
#